data_AF-Q6XMV1-F1
#
_entry.id   AF-Q6XMV1-F1
#
_cell.length_a   1.000
_cell.length_b   1.000
_cell.length_c   1.000
_cell.angle_alpha   90.00
_cell.angle_beta   90.00
_cell.angle_gamma   90.00
#
_symmetry.space_group_name_H-M   'P 1'
#
loop_
_entity.id
_entity.type
_entity.pdbx_description
1 polymer ?
#
loop_
_entity_poly.entity_id
_entity_poly.type
_entity_poly.pdbx_seq_one_letter_code
_entity_poly.pdbx_strand_id
1 'polypeptide(L)' 'MVAYEEMRRREVEQEPTPRHHRLKGRLATGVHNGAEMEQWQYEVTAGGRIWYLLDIERRTVWLKYAGTAHPKQTE' A
#
# COMPACT_ATOMS: atom_id res chain seq x y z
N MET A 1 9.67 -12.29 7.90
CA MET A 1 9.47 -12.27 6.43
C MET A 1 9.85 -10.88 5.93
N VAL A 2 10.50 -10.75 4.77
CA VAL A 2 10.90 -9.44 4.21
C VAL A 2 9.71 -8.82 3.46
N ALA A 3 9.50 -7.51 3.59
CA ALA A 3 8.32 -6.80 3.05
C ALA A 3 8.03 -7.04 1.56
N TYR A 4 9.08 -7.25 0.76
CA TYR A 4 8.94 -7.57 -0.66
C TYR A 4 8.15 -8.86 -0.90
N GLU A 5 8.39 -9.92 -0.12
CA GLU A 5 7.70 -11.20 -0.30
C GLU A 5 6.21 -11.09 0.04
N GLU A 6 5.88 -10.35 1.10
CA GLU A 6 4.49 -10.07 1.50
C GLU A 6 3.74 -9.30 0.40
N MET A 7 4.37 -8.26 -0.14
CA MET A 7 3.76 -7.48 -1.22
C MET A 7 3.64 -8.26 -2.52
N ARG A 8 4.63 -9.09 -2.85
CA ARG A 8 4.63 -9.91 -4.06
C ARG A 8 3.56 -11.01 -4.02
N ARG A 9 3.31 -11.59 -2.85
CA ARG A 9 2.33 -12.67 -2.66
C ARG A 9 0.91 -12.16 -2.48
N ARG A 10 0.72 -10.84 -2.41
CA ARG A 10 -0.59 -10.26 -2.16
C ARG A 10 -1.57 -10.66 -3.25
N GLU A 11 -2.71 -11.18 -2.80
CA GLU A 11 -3.88 -11.40 -3.64
C GLU A 11 -4.81 -10.18 -3.58
N VAL A 12 -5.57 -9.96 -4.65
CA VAL A 12 -6.47 -8.82 -4.78
C VAL A 12 -7.55 -8.84 -3.68
N GLU A 13 -8.05 -10.03 -3.35
CA GLU A 13 -9.11 -10.26 -2.35
C GLU A 13 -8.56 -10.51 -0.94
N GLN A 14 -7.27 -10.29 -0.71
CA GLN A 14 -6.67 -10.55 0.60
C GLN A 14 -7.28 -9.66 1.68
N GLU A 15 -7.85 -10.31 2.70
CA GLU A 15 -8.43 -9.67 3.87
C GLU A 15 -7.47 -8.67 4.54
N PRO A 16 -7.95 -7.45 4.87
CA PRO A 16 -7.15 -6.47 5.58
C PRO A 16 -6.70 -6.98 6.95
N THR A 17 -5.45 -6.71 7.30
CA THR A 17 -4.92 -6.92 8.66
C THR A 17 -4.61 -5.57 9.31
N PRO A 18 -4.41 -5.51 10.63
CA PRO A 18 -4.00 -4.27 11.29
C PRO A 18 -2.74 -3.64 10.69
N ARG A 19 -1.83 -4.46 10.15
CA ARG A 19 -0.57 -4.03 9.53
C ARG A 19 -0.63 -3.90 8.02
N HIS A 20 -1.65 -4.42 7.36
CA HIS A 20 -1.76 -4.44 5.90
C HIS A 20 -3.20 -4.16 5.48
N HIS A 21 -3.50 -2.91 5.15
CA HIS A 21 -4.87 -2.49 4.87
C HIS A 21 -4.91 -1.35 3.87
N ARG A 22 -6.06 -1.21 3.21
CA ARG A 22 -6.36 -0.05 2.38
C ARG A 22 -6.38 1.20 3.25
N LEU A 23 -5.76 2.28 2.78
CA LEU A 23 -5.87 3.58 3.42
C LEU A 23 -7.32 4.09 3.32
N LYS A 24 -7.65 5.13 4.10
CA LYS A 24 -9.02 5.63 4.22
C LYS A 24 -9.15 7.09 3.76
N GLY A 25 -10.39 7.53 3.55
CA GLY A 25 -10.71 8.90 3.15
C GLY A 25 -10.03 9.28 1.84
N ARG A 26 -9.49 10.51 1.78
CA ARG A 26 -8.79 11.05 0.59
C ARG A 26 -7.56 10.23 0.15
N LEU A 27 -7.04 9.39 1.03
CA LEU A 27 -5.87 8.55 0.76
C LEU A 27 -6.26 7.13 0.38
N ALA A 28 -7.56 6.79 0.33
CA ALA A 28 -8.03 5.46 -0.01
C ALA A 28 -7.76 5.08 -1.47
N THR A 29 -7.55 6.09 -2.31
CA THR A 29 -7.18 5.95 -3.72
C THR A 29 -6.01 6.86 -4.06
N GLY A 30 -5.36 6.58 -5.18
CA GLY A 30 -4.39 7.46 -5.80
C GLY A 30 -4.34 7.23 -7.31
N VAL A 31 -3.83 8.22 -8.04
CA VAL A 31 -3.75 8.15 -9.50
C VAL A 31 -2.34 7.79 -9.93
N HIS A 32 -2.23 6.85 -10.88
CA HIS A 32 -1.02 6.54 -11.61
C HIS A 32 -1.34 6.36 -13.10
N ASN A 33 -0.60 7.03 -13.97
CA ASN A 33 -0.83 7.04 -15.42
C ASN A 33 -2.30 7.33 -15.82
N GLY A 34 -2.95 8.25 -15.10
CA GLY A 34 -4.34 8.64 -15.37
C GLY A 34 -5.41 7.68 -14.85
N ALA A 35 -5.02 6.51 -14.32
CA ALA A 35 -5.94 5.57 -13.70
C ALA A 35 -5.98 5.75 -12.18
N GLU A 36 -7.18 5.85 -11.61
CA GLU A 36 -7.40 5.81 -10.17
C GLU A 36 -7.34 4.36 -9.69
N MET A 37 -6.57 4.13 -8.63
CA MET A 37 -6.31 2.81 -8.07
C MET A 37 -6.47 2.86 -6.56
N GLU A 38 -6.82 1.74 -5.95
CA GLU A 38 -6.80 1.64 -4.49
C GLU A 38 -5.39 1.84 -3.96
N GLN A 39 -5.29 2.62 -2.88
CA GLN A 39 -4.03 2.85 -2.20
C GLN A 39 -4.01 2.09 -0.87
N TRP A 40 -2.95 1.33 -0.68
CA TRP A 40 -2.77 0.42 0.43
C TRP A 40 -1.53 0.77 1.23
N GLN A 41 -1.55 0.41 2.51
CA GLN A 41 -0.44 0.55 3.43
C GLN A 41 -0.02 -0.82 3.94
N TYR A 42 1.29 -1.01 4.05
CA TYR A 42 1.91 -2.10 4.77
C TYR A 42 2.86 -1.59 5.86
N GLU A 43 2.70 -2.06 7.09
CA GLU A 43 3.58 -1.84 8.23
C GLU A 43 4.72 -2.85 8.20
N VAL A 44 5.90 -2.39 7.80
CA VAL A 44 7.10 -3.24 7.75
C VAL A 44 7.67 -3.43 9.15
N THR A 45 7.73 -2.34 9.92
CA THR A 45 8.13 -2.32 11.33
C THR A 45 7.20 -1.36 12.08
N ALA A 46 7.29 -1.28 13.41
CA ALA A 46 6.45 -0.38 14.20
C ALA A 46 6.46 1.09 13.71
N GLY A 47 7.56 1.55 13.10
CA GLY A 47 7.65 2.88 12.47
C GLY A 47 7.71 2.87 10.94
N GLY A 48 8.16 1.78 10.33
CA GLY A 48 8.41 1.72 8.88
C GLY A 48 7.17 1.34 8.07
N ARG A 49 6.89 2.10 7.02
CA ARG A 49 5.67 1.95 6.20
C ARG A 49 6.00 1.94 4.72
N ILE A 50 5.23 1.16 3.99
CA ILE A 50 5.15 1.22 2.53
C ILE A 50 3.72 1.59 2.15
N TRP A 51 3.57 2.59 1.28
CA TRP A 51 2.31 2.86 0.59
C TRP A 51 2.45 2.50 -0.87
N TYR A 52 1.43 1.86 -1.43
CA TYR A 52 1.42 1.45 -2.82
C TYR A 52 0.02 1.52 -3.42
N LEU A 53 -0.04 1.67 -4.75
CA LEU A 53 -1.26 1.51 -5.52
C LEU A 53 -1.34 0.08 -6.07
N LEU A 54 -2.54 -0.48 -6.07
CA LEU A 54 -2.80 -1.82 -6.61
C LEU A 54 -3.39 -1.71 -8.02
N ASP A 55 -2.58 -2.00 -9.03
CA ASP A 55 -3.02 -2.16 -10.42
C ASP A 55 -3.39 -3.64 -10.65
N ILE A 56 -4.68 -3.94 -10.55
CA ILE A 56 -5.20 -5.30 -10.71
C ILE A 56 -5.08 -5.77 -12.16
N GLU A 57 -5.36 -4.87 -13.12
CA GLU A 57 -5.35 -5.16 -14.54
C GLU A 57 -3.95 -5.62 -14.99
N ARG A 58 -2.91 -4.90 -14.57
CA ARG A 58 -1.51 -5.19 -14.91
C ARG A 58 -0.79 -6.05 -13.88
N ARG A 59 -1.49 -6.49 -12.82
CA ARG A 59 -0.92 -7.25 -11.70
C ARG A 59 0.35 -6.60 -11.15
N THR A 60 0.31 -5.28 -10.96
CA THR A 60 1.46 -4.47 -10.59
C THR A 60 1.18 -3.67 -9.32
N VAL A 61 2.19 -3.55 -8.46
CA VAL A 61 2.15 -2.63 -7.31
C VAL A 61 3.03 -1.42 -7.60
N TRP A 62 2.46 -0.22 -7.50
CA TRP A 62 3.19 1.02 -7.69
C TRP A 62 3.53 1.65 -6.34
N LEU A 63 4.81 1.68 -5.98
CA LEU A 63 5.25 2.29 -4.73
C LEU A 63 5.02 3.81 -4.76
N LYS A 64 4.32 4.33 -3.76
CA LYS A 64 4.09 5.76 -3.54
C LYS A 64 4.95 6.31 -2.41
N TYR A 65 5.24 5.48 -1.43
CA TYR A 65 6.08 5.82 -0.29
C TYR A 65 6.75 4.55 0.25
N ALA A 66 8.02 4.66 0.64
CA ALA A 66 8.71 3.66 1.44
C ALA A 66 9.68 4.38 2.38
N GLY A 67 9.48 4.25 3.69
CA GLY A 67 10.29 4.96 4.66
C GLY A 67 10.21 4.34 6.06
N THR A 68 11.13 4.75 6.92
CA THR A 68 11.30 4.21 8.28
C THR A 68 10.51 4.98 9.34
N ALA A 69 9.69 5.96 8.94
CA ALA A 69 8.90 6.81 9.82
C ALA A 69 7.43 6.88 9.36
N HIS A 70 6.55 7.35 10.24
CA HIS A 70 5.15 7.57 9.89
C HIS A 70 5.03 8.69 8.86
N PRO A 71 4.27 8.49 7.76
CA PRO A 71 4.03 9.56 6.80
C PRO A 71 3.18 10.68 7.42
N LYS A 72 3.63 11.93 7.31
CA LYS A 72 2.89 13.12 7.81
C LYS A 72 1.48 13.28 7.19
N GLN A 73 1.25 12.65 6.05
CA GLN A 73 -0.01 12.79 5.29
C GLN A 73 -1.19 12.05 5.94
N THR A 74 -0.92 11.14 6.88
CA THR A 74 -1.91 10.42 7.69
C THR A 74 -2.08 10.96 9.11
N GLU A 75 -1.32 11.99 9.50
CA GLU A 75 -1.54 12.73 10.76
C GLU A 75 -2.80 13.62 10.69
#